data_AF-A0A4Y6RBH3-F1
#
_entry.id   AF-A0A4Y6RBH3-F1
#
_cell.length_a   1.000
_cell.length_b   1.000
_cell.length_c   1.000
_cell.angle_alpha   90.00
_cell.angle_beta   90.00
_cell.angle_gamma   90.00
#
_symmetry.space_group_name_H-M   'P 1'
#
loop_
_entity.id
_entity.type
_entity.pdbx_description
1 polymer ?
#
loop_
_entity_poly.entity_id
_entity_poly.type
_entity_poly.pdbx_seq_one_letter_code
_entity_poly.pdbx_strand_id
1 'polypeptide(L)'
;MLSMKSTLASLTTSVVLTIPGWTPAAEPPHKDSMENYLFVLNSVSPTLHIAAQRYLHAYADKCQRQLSLPELKQAFFSTPRDPIVTQMIEAVKEIDTVKMRELGASIPCH
;
A
#
# COMPACT_ATOMS: atom_id res chain seq x y z
N MET A 1 -74.02 5.19 7.15
CA MET A 1 -73.59 6.09 8.25
C MET A 1 -72.48 5.41 9.03
N LEU A 2 -71.49 6.19 9.51
CA LEU A 2 -70.36 5.85 10.39
C LEU A 2 -69.26 4.95 9.78
N SER A 3 -68.07 5.46 9.44
CA SER A 3 -66.97 6.00 10.28
C SER A 3 -66.01 4.92 10.75
N MET A 4 -64.74 4.99 10.32
CA MET A 4 -63.60 4.76 11.23
C MET A 4 -62.33 5.42 10.68
N LYS A 5 -61.86 6.44 11.41
CA LYS A 5 -60.56 7.09 11.25
C LYS A 5 -59.48 6.16 11.83
N SER A 6 -58.31 6.08 11.22
CA SER A 6 -57.08 5.73 11.93
C SER A 6 -55.87 6.36 11.25
N THR A 7 -55.58 7.57 11.70
CA THR A 7 -54.33 8.28 11.46
C THR A 7 -53.24 7.61 12.27
N LEU A 8 -52.32 6.90 11.62
CA LEU A 8 -51.08 6.44 12.26
C LEU A 8 -50.01 7.50 12.03
N ALA A 9 -49.80 8.33 13.05
CA ALA A 9 -48.65 9.20 13.13
C ALA A 9 -47.42 8.34 13.45
N SER A 10 -46.58 8.10 12.44
CA SER A 10 -45.28 7.43 12.62
C SER A 10 -44.32 8.38 13.33
N LEU A 11 -44.02 8.11 14.59
CA LEU A 11 -42.89 8.73 15.29
C LEU A 11 -41.60 8.07 14.81
N THR A 12 -40.88 8.71 13.89
CA THR A 12 -39.50 8.37 13.57
C THR A 12 -38.59 8.91 14.66
N THR A 13 -38.36 8.10 15.70
CA THR A 13 -37.35 8.36 16.73
C THR A 13 -35.96 8.16 16.13
N SER A 14 -35.28 9.24 15.76
CA SER A 14 -33.86 9.20 15.44
C SER A 14 -33.04 9.03 16.71
N VAL A 15 -32.54 7.82 16.95
CA VAL A 15 -31.55 7.56 17.99
C VAL A 15 -30.18 7.98 17.45
N VAL A 16 -29.69 9.14 17.90
CA VAL A 16 -28.30 9.54 17.69
C VAL A 16 -27.48 8.99 18.86
N LEU A 17 -26.76 7.89 18.63
CA LEU A 17 -25.75 7.38 19.56
C LEU A 17 -24.51 8.28 19.47
N THR A 18 -24.38 9.22 20.41
CA THR A 18 -23.11 9.90 20.64
C THR A 18 -22.24 8.96 21.49
N ILE A 19 -21.18 8.43 20.88
CA ILE A 19 -20.18 7.64 21.61
C ILE A 19 -19.20 8.64 22.24
N PRO A 20 -19.20 8.84 23.58
CA PRO A 20 -18.19 9.68 24.20
C PRO A 20 -16.87 8.88 24.20
N GLY A 21 -15.89 9.30 23.39
CA GLY A 21 -14.52 8.80 23.55
C GLY A 21 -13.76 8.42 22.29
N TRP A 22 -14.23 8.72 21.08
CA TRP A 22 -13.33 8.66 19.92
C TRP A 22 -12.40 9.88 19.93
N THR A 23 -11.36 9.79 20.73
CA THR A 23 -10.16 10.61 20.52
C THR A 23 -9.53 10.04 19.24
N PRO A 24 -9.40 10.80 18.14
CA PRO A 24 -8.56 10.34 17.03
C PRO A 24 -7.22 9.98 17.66
N ALA A 25 -6.83 8.70 17.57
CA ALA A 25 -5.50 8.29 17.96
C ALA A 25 -4.57 9.23 17.19
N ALA A 26 -3.81 10.06 17.91
CA ALA A 26 -2.82 10.91 17.29
C ALA A 26 -1.96 9.97 16.44
N GLU A 27 -2.11 10.04 15.12
CA GLU A 27 -1.31 9.26 14.21
C GLU A 27 0.14 9.56 14.59
N PRO A 28 0.94 8.55 14.99
CA PRO A 28 2.37 8.77 15.10
C PRO A 28 2.78 9.33 13.74
N PRO A 29 3.61 10.37 13.66
CA PRO A 29 4.12 10.82 12.38
C PRO A 29 4.91 9.65 11.82
N HIS A 30 4.27 8.79 11.03
CA HIS A 30 4.93 7.77 10.25
C HIS A 30 5.65 8.58 9.21
N LYS A 31 6.84 9.04 9.59
CA LYS A 31 7.66 9.93 8.79
C LYS A 31 7.84 9.21 7.47
N ASP A 32 7.23 9.77 6.41
CA ASP A 32 7.31 9.23 5.06
C ASP A 32 8.79 9.15 4.68
N SER A 33 9.35 7.97 4.91
CA SER A 33 10.76 7.67 4.79
C SER A 33 10.89 6.29 4.17
N MET A 34 11.97 6.10 3.43
CA MET A 34 12.25 4.82 2.78
C MET A 34 12.25 3.67 3.79
N GLU A 35 12.87 3.90 4.95
CA GLU A 35 13.02 2.90 6.00
C GLU A 35 11.68 2.47 6.60
N ASN A 36 10.80 3.44 6.93
CA ASN A 36 9.46 3.14 7.41
C ASN A 36 8.61 2.44 6.34
N TYR A 37 8.75 2.84 5.08
CA TYR A 37 8.03 2.19 3.98
C TYR A 37 8.47 0.73 3.78
N LEU A 38 9.77 0.45 3.82
CA LEU A 38 10.28 -0.93 3.77
C LEU A 38 9.81 -1.74 4.99
N PHE A 39 9.80 -1.14 6.18
CA PHE A 39 9.24 -1.79 7.37
C PHE A 39 7.78 -2.21 7.19
N VAL A 40 6.94 -1.32 6.63
CA VAL A 40 5.55 -1.63 6.30
C VAL A 40 5.45 -2.76 5.27
N LEU A 41 6.28 -2.75 4.22
CA LEU A 41 6.31 -3.84 3.24
C LEU A 41 6.63 -5.18 3.90
N ASN A 42 7.54 -5.22 4.87
CA ASN A 42 7.88 -6.44 5.62
C ASN A 42 6.68 -6.98 6.41
N SER A 43 5.92 -6.09 7.06
CA SER A 43 4.73 -6.46 7.81
C SER A 43 3.62 -7.03 6.92
N VAL A 44 3.53 -6.58 5.67
CA VAL A 44 2.59 -7.12 4.68
C VAL A 44 3.09 -8.46 4.12
N SER A 45 4.35 -8.50 3.70
CA SER A 45 4.99 -9.68 3.13
C SER A 45 6.51 -9.54 3.09
N PRO A 46 7.27 -10.49 3.66
CA PRO A 46 8.73 -10.53 3.52
C PRO A 46 9.17 -10.53 2.05
N THR A 47 8.39 -11.15 1.15
CA THR A 47 8.66 -11.15 -0.29
C THR A 47 8.65 -9.74 -0.88
N LEU A 48 7.69 -8.90 -0.49
CA LEU A 48 7.60 -7.51 -0.99
C LEU A 48 8.77 -6.67 -0.49
N HIS A 49 9.16 -6.84 0.78
CA HIS A 49 10.34 -6.18 1.33
C HIS A 49 11.60 -6.54 0.54
N ILE A 50 11.85 -7.83 0.34
CA ILE A 50 13.03 -8.31 -0.40
C ILE A 50 13.01 -7.79 -1.84
N ALA A 51 11.87 -7.86 -2.52
CA ALA A 51 11.74 -7.34 -3.88
C ALA A 51 12.02 -5.82 -3.94
N ALA A 52 11.53 -5.03 -2.98
CA ALA A 52 11.78 -3.59 -2.91
C ALA A 52 13.26 -3.29 -2.66
N GLN A 53 13.92 -3.99 -1.72
CA GLN A 53 15.34 -3.82 -1.48
C GLN A 53 16.18 -4.17 -2.72
N ARG A 54 15.83 -5.25 -3.44
CA ARG A 54 16.50 -5.64 -4.69
C ARG A 54 16.32 -4.60 -5.77
N TYR A 55 15.11 -4.08 -5.94
CA TYR A 55 14.82 -3.02 -6.92
C TYR A 55 15.62 -1.74 -6.61
N LEU A 56 15.63 -1.29 -5.35
CA LEU A 56 16.39 -0.11 -4.91
C LEU A 56 17.88 -0.26 -5.17
N HIS A 57 18.47 -1.41 -4.80
CA HIS A 57 19.89 -1.68 -5.02
C HIS A 57 20.23 -1.70 -6.51
N ALA A 58 19.45 -2.42 -7.31
CA ALA A 58 19.69 -2.52 -8.75
C ALA A 58 19.49 -1.17 -9.46
N TYR A 59 18.52 -0.36 -9.03
CA TYR A 59 18.35 1.01 -9.53
C TYR A 59 19.57 1.89 -9.19
N ALA A 60 20.03 1.85 -7.95
CA ALA A 60 21.20 2.64 -7.52
C ALA A 60 22.47 2.25 -8.28
N ASP A 61 22.69 0.95 -8.46
CA ASP A 61 23.84 0.42 -9.20
C ASP A 61 23.78 0.81 -10.68
N LYS A 62 22.63 0.61 -11.33
CA LYS A 62 22.48 0.88 -12.78
C LYS A 62 22.40 2.37 -13.11
N CYS A 63 21.60 3.12 -12.36
CA CYS A 63 21.27 4.50 -12.69
C CYS A 63 22.15 5.51 -11.93
N GLN A 64 23.06 5.05 -11.08
CA GLN A 64 23.99 5.89 -10.31
C GLN A 64 23.27 6.98 -9.50
N ARG A 65 22.03 6.70 -9.09
CA ARG A 65 21.12 7.59 -8.34
C ARG A 65 20.26 6.76 -7.41
N GLN A 66 19.95 7.30 -6.23
CA GLN A 66 18.95 6.68 -5.35
C GLN A 66 17.54 6.95 -5.87
N LEU A 67 16.74 5.89 -5.96
CA LEU A 67 15.31 5.99 -6.24
C LEU A 67 14.62 6.66 -5.04
N SER A 68 13.79 7.66 -5.30
CA SER A 68 13.03 8.35 -4.25
C SER A 68 11.87 7.48 -3.76
N LEU A 69 11.36 7.80 -2.56
CA LEU A 69 10.20 7.10 -2.00
C LEU A 69 8.94 7.20 -2.88
N PRO A 70 8.58 8.36 -3.46
CA PRO A 70 7.44 8.44 -4.39
C PRO A 70 7.61 7.55 -5.62
N GLU A 71 8.81 7.52 -6.22
CA GLU A 71 9.11 6.67 -7.38
C GLU A 71 8.96 5.18 -7.02
N LEU A 72 9.46 4.75 -5.85
CA LEU A 72 9.30 3.38 -5.38
C LEU A 72 7.82 3.02 -5.14
N LYS A 73 7.07 3.91 -4.46
CA LYS A 73 5.63 3.73 -4.21
C LYS A 73 4.88 3.59 -5.55
N GLN A 74 5.22 4.42 -6.53
CA GLN A 74 4.64 4.35 -7.86
C GLN A 74 4.97 3.02 -8.55
N ALA A 75 6.22 2.56 -8.54
CA ALA A 75 6.59 1.29 -9.16
C ALA A 75 5.82 0.08 -8.55
N PHE A 76 5.61 0.08 -7.23
CA PHE A 76 4.95 -1.02 -6.51
C PHE A 76 3.42 -0.94 -6.49
N PHE A 77 2.82 0.24 -6.52
CA PHE A 77 1.38 0.41 -6.27
C PHE A 77 0.63 1.20 -7.36
N SER A 78 1.32 1.66 -8.42
CA SER A 78 0.63 2.20 -9.60
C SER A 78 -0.25 1.13 -10.26
N THR A 79 -1.27 1.58 -10.99
CA THR A 79 -2.06 0.75 -11.90
C THR A 79 -1.89 1.27 -13.33
N PRO A 80 -1.27 0.50 -14.24
CA PRO A 80 -0.63 -0.80 -14.01
C PRO A 80 0.63 -0.69 -13.14
N ARG A 81 0.93 -1.76 -12.40
CA ARG A 81 2.17 -1.91 -11.63
C ARG A 81 3.36 -2.08 -12.58
N ASP A 82 4.55 -1.64 -12.18
CA ASP A 82 5.78 -1.90 -12.95
C ASP A 82 5.91 -3.42 -13.20
N PRO A 83 6.01 -3.87 -14.47
CA PRO A 83 6.14 -5.28 -14.80
C PRO A 83 7.43 -5.90 -14.27
N ILE A 84 8.50 -5.13 -14.10
CA ILE A 84 9.76 -5.61 -13.49
C ILE A 84 9.54 -5.86 -12.01
N VAL A 85 8.85 -4.96 -11.29
CA VAL A 85 8.50 -5.18 -9.87
C VAL A 85 7.66 -6.45 -9.72
N THR A 86 6.66 -6.63 -10.58
CA THR A 86 5.80 -7.82 -10.56
C THR A 86 6.61 -9.11 -10.74
N GLN A 87 7.51 -9.13 -11.72
CA GLN A 87 8.40 -10.27 -11.97
C GLN A 87 9.44 -10.48 -10.88
N MET A 88 9.93 -9.40 -10.26
CA MET A 88 10.89 -9.47 -9.15
C MET A 88 10.25 -10.13 -7.93
N ILE A 89 8.99 -9.80 -7.62
CA ILE A 89 8.23 -10.44 -6.54
C ILE A 89 8.09 -11.94 -6.78
N GLU A 90 7.75 -12.35 -8.01
CA GLU A 90 7.69 -13.77 -8.39
C GLU A 90 9.05 -14.45 -8.27
N ALA A 91 10.12 -13.85 -8.80
CA ALA A 91 11.47 -14.40 -8.69
C ALA A 91 11.90 -14.57 -7.22
N VAL A 92 11.55 -13.63 -6.34
CA VAL A 92 11.81 -13.73 -4.89
C VAL A 92 11.04 -14.90 -4.26
N LYS A 93 9.78 -15.14 -4.64
CA LYS A 93 9.02 -16.31 -4.17
C LYS A 93 9.67 -17.63 -4.61
N GLU A 94 10.23 -17.65 -5.82
CA GLU A 94 10.90 -18.81 -6.41
C GLU A 94 12.36 -18.98 -5.92
N ILE A 95 12.90 -18.00 -5.19
CA ILE A 95 14.32 -17.93 -4.80
C ILE A 95 15.23 -17.98 -6.05
N ASP A 96 14.75 -17.46 -7.19
CA ASP A 96 15.48 -17.45 -8.45
C ASP A 96 16.45 -16.26 -8.49
N THR A 97 17.64 -16.48 -7.96
CA THR A 97 18.70 -15.46 -7.88
C THR A 97 19.22 -15.02 -9.25
N VAL A 98 19.12 -15.87 -10.28
CA VAL A 98 19.56 -15.54 -11.64
C VAL A 98 18.56 -14.56 -12.25
N LYS A 99 17.28 -14.88 -12.20
CA LYS A 99 16.19 -14.02 -12.70
C LYS A 99 16.13 -12.70 -11.94
N MET A 100 16.35 -12.69 -10.62
CA MET A 100 16.46 -11.44 -9.86
C MET A 100 17.56 -10.52 -10.39
N ARG A 101 18.73 -11.07 -10.73
CA ARG A 101 19.85 -10.31 -11.29
C ARG A 101 19.53 -9.77 -12.68
N GLU A 102 18.95 -10.60 -13.54
CA GLU A 102 18.54 -10.21 -14.91
C GLU A 102 17.48 -9.11 -14.91
N LEU A 103 16.48 -9.24 -14.03
CA LEU A 103 15.47 -8.21 -13.82
C LEU A 103 16.09 -6.91 -13.30
N GLY A 104 17.04 -6.99 -12.36
CA GLY A 104 17.79 -5.84 -11.87
C GLY A 104 18.53 -5.09 -12.99
N ALA A 105 19.19 -5.80 -13.89
CA ALA A 105 19.86 -5.22 -15.05
C ALA A 105 18.88 -4.57 -16.05
N SER A 106 17.61 -4.98 -16.02
CA SER A 106 16.55 -4.51 -16.93
C SER A 106 15.82 -3.26 -16.42
N ILE A 107 16.07 -2.80 -15.18
CA ILE A 107 15.36 -1.66 -14.57
C ILE A 107 15.55 -0.36 -15.38
N PRO A 108 14.49 0.37 -15.76
CA PRO A 108 14.62 1.63 -16.50
C PRO A 108 15.06 2.78 -15.59
N CYS A 109 16.02 3.58 -16.06
CA CYS A 109 16.41 4.83 -15.41
C CYS A 109 15.44 5.94 -15.84
N HIS A 110 14.88 6.66 -14.86
CA HIS A 110 13.96 7.77 -15.07
C HIS A 110 14.26 8.93 -14.12
#